data_AF-A0A433BEW7-F1
#
_entry.id   AF-A0A433BEW7-F1
#
_cell.length_a   1.000
_cell.length_b   1.000
_cell.length_c   1.000
_cell.angle_alpha   90.00
_cell.angle_beta   90.00
_cell.angle_gamma   90.00
#
_symmetry.space_group_name_H-M   'P 1'
#
loop_
_entity.id
_entity.type
_entity.pdbx_description
1 polymer ?
#
loop_
_entity_poly.entity_id
_entity_poly.type
_entity_poly.pdbx_seq_one_letter_code
_entity_poly.pdbx_strand_id
1 'polypeptide(L)' 'MAFSPVPANELTRLKGLRELMLLDTPAEPLFDTLAQKAAEVCQAPIALVSLIDVDRQWFKANVGLTGVQE' A
#
# COMPACT_ATOMS: atom_id res chain seq x y z
N MET A 1 -17.74 2.92 11.90
CA MET A 1 -16.90 2.46 10.77
C MET A 1 -17.43 3.11 9.51
N ALA A 2 -16.65 3.97 8.87
CA ALA A 2 -17.00 4.51 7.56
C ALA A 2 -16.49 3.54 6.50
N PHE A 3 -17.39 3.02 5.65
CA PHE A 3 -16.97 2.29 4.46
C PHE A 3 -16.40 3.29 3.46
N SER A 4 -15.19 3.04 2.96
CA SER A 4 -14.65 3.85 1.86
C SER A 4 -15.52 3.60 0.62
N PRO A 5 -16.12 4.63 0.00
CA PRO A 5 -16.94 4.43 -1.17
C PRO A 5 -16.09 3.92 -2.33
N VAL A 6 -16.61 2.93 -3.04
CA VAL A 6 -15.99 2.45 -4.28
C VAL A 6 -16.10 3.55 -5.33
N PRO A 7 -14.98 4.00 -5.94
CA PRO A 7 -15.01 5.08 -6.91
C PRO A 7 -15.67 4.63 -8.22
N ALA A 8 -16.27 5.57 -8.96
CA ALA A 8 -16.98 5.26 -10.21
C ALA A 8 -16.08 4.64 -11.31
N ASN A 9 -14.76 4.86 -11.23
CA ASN A 9 -13.76 4.34 -12.16
C ASN A 9 -13.01 3.11 -11.62
N GLU A 10 -13.57 2.37 -10.66
CA GLU A 10 -12.87 1.29 -9.95
C GLU A 10 -12.31 0.21 -10.88
N LEU A 11 -13.06 -0.18 -11.92
CA LEU A 11 -12.59 -1.15 -12.91
C LEU A 11 -11.30 -0.68 -13.61
N THR A 12 -11.23 0.60 -13.98
CA THR A 12 -10.04 1.19 -14.60
C THR A 12 -8.89 1.29 -13.60
N ARG A 13 -9.17 1.64 -12.35
CA ARG A 13 -8.17 1.70 -11.27
C ARG A 13 -7.54 0.32 -11.02
N LEU A 14 -8.36 -0.72 -10.87
CA LEU A 14 -7.91 -2.10 -10.66
C LEU A 14 -7.11 -2.63 -11.86
N LYS A 15 -7.53 -2.30 -13.09
CA LYS A 15 -6.76 -2.63 -14.28
C LYS A 15 -5.36 -1.99 -14.24
N GLY A 16 -5.28 -0.69 -13.95
CA GLY A 16 -4.01 0.02 -13.82
C GLY A 16 -3.12 -0.56 -12.71
N LEU A 17 -3.70 -0.92 -11.56
CA LEU A 17 -2.95 -1.58 -10.48
C LEU A 17 -2.31 -2.89 -10.94
N ARG A 18 -3.04 -3.73 -11.67
CA ARG A 18 -2.54 -5.03 -12.18
C ARG A 18 -1.46 -4.85 -13.25
N GLU A 19 -1.57 -3.82 -14.10
CA GLU A 19 -0.57 -3.49 -15.13
C GLU A 19 0.77 -3.05 -14.53
N LEU A 20 0.80 -2.53 -13.31
CA LEU A 20 2.05 -2.20 -12.61
C LEU A 20 2.86 -3.43 -12.20
N MET A 21 2.24 -4.62 -12.13
CA MET A 21 2.86 -5.87 -11.69
C MET A 21 3.56 -5.77 -10.33
N LEU A 22 3.00 -4.99 -9.39
CA LEU A 22 3.57 -4.76 -8.06
C LEU A 22 2.95 -5.63 -6.97
N LEU A 23 1.73 -6.13 -7.16
CA LEU A 23 1.07 -7.01 -6.19
C LEU A 23 1.81 -8.35 -6.10
N ASP A 24 1.87 -8.91 -4.89
CA ASP A 24 2.51 -10.21 -4.60
C ASP A 24 3.98 -10.30 -5.04
N THR A 25 4.66 -9.16 -5.14
CA THR A 25 6.09 -9.08 -5.45
C THR A 25 6.91 -8.89 -4.17
N PRO A 26 8.21 -9.27 -4.18
CA PRO A 26 9.09 -8.99 -3.05
C PRO A 26 9.16 -7.51 -2.67
N ALA A 27 9.62 -7.24 -1.45
CA ALA A 27 9.95 -5.90 -1.01
C ALA A 27 11.02 -5.28 -1.92
N GLU A 28 10.91 -3.97 -2.12
CA GLU A 28 11.78 -3.20 -3.00
C GLU A 28 12.32 -1.98 -2.24
N PRO A 29 13.65 -1.74 -2.23
CA PRO A 29 14.26 -0.68 -1.41
C PRO A 29 13.70 0.72 -1.63
N LEU A 30 13.21 1.00 -2.84
CA LEU A 30 12.58 2.27 -3.17
C LEU A 30 11.33 2.53 -2.30
N PHE A 31 10.43 1.56 -2.19
CA PHE A 31 9.19 1.71 -1.42
C PHE A 31 9.47 1.69 0.08
N ASP A 32 10.43 0.87 0.52
CA ASP A 32 10.88 0.85 1.92
C ASP A 32 11.41 2.21 2.35
N THR A 33 12.23 2.84 1.50
CA THR A 33 12.76 4.19 1.74
C THR A 33 11.63 5.22 1.81
N LEU A 34 10.62 5.13 0.94
CA LEU A 34 9.46 6.02 0.96
C LEU A 34 8.66 5.89 2.27
N ALA A 35 8.36 4.66 2.70
CA ALA A 35 7.65 4.42 3.96
C ALA A 35 8.46 4.92 5.16
N GLN A 36 9.76 4.65 5.20
CA GLN A 36 10.66 5.13 6.24
C GLN A 36 10.71 6.66 6.31
N LYS A 37 10.81 7.34 5.16
CA LYS A 37 10.80 8.81 5.11
C LYS A 37 9.46 9.39 5.52
N ALA A 38 8.35 8.76 5.14
CA ALA A 38 7.02 9.18 5.59
C ALA A 38 6.89 9.08 7.12
N ALA A 39 7.33 7.99 7.73
CA ALA A 39 7.32 7.83 9.19
C ALA A 39 8.18 8.91 9.89
N GLU A 40 9.39 9.16 9.39
CA GLU A 40 10.31 10.17 9.92
C GLU A 40 9.72 11.59 9.85
N VAL A 41 9.23 12.00 8.67
CA VAL A 41 8.71 13.35 8.44
C VAL A 41 7.42 13.59 9.23
N CYS A 42 6.53 12.60 9.27
CA CYS A 42 5.27 12.71 10.00
C CYS A 42 5.41 12.44 11.50
N GLN A 43 6.61 12.08 11.98
CA GLN A 43 6.84 11.63 13.36
C GLN A 43 5.84 10.55 13.80
N ALA A 44 5.52 9.64 12.88
CA ALA A 44 4.50 8.62 13.07
C ALA A 44 5.15 7.25 13.35
N PRO A 45 4.61 6.43 14.26
CA PRO A 45 5.15 5.12 14.56
C PRO A 45 4.91 4.10 13.44
N ILE A 46 3.99 4.40 12.52
CA ILE A 46 3.59 3.53 11.41
C ILE A 46 3.51 4.34 10.12
N ALA A 47 4.06 3.80 9.04
CA ALA A 47 3.88 4.30 7.68
C ALA A 47 3.88 3.15 6.67
N LEU A 48 2.96 3.19 5.71
CA LEU A 48 2.69 2.08 4.80
C LEU A 48 2.61 2.59 3.35
N VAL A 49 3.15 1.83 2.41
CA VAL A 49 2.77 1.93 1.00
C VAL A 49 1.74 0.83 0.75
N SER A 50 0.46 1.20 0.78
CA SER A 50 -0.66 0.26 0.66
C SER A 50 -1.23 0.27 -0.76
N LEU A 51 -1.30 -0.89 -1.39
CA LEU A 51 -1.98 -1.11 -2.65
C LEU A 51 -3.36 -1.73 -2.37
N ILE A 52 -4.42 -1.06 -2.84
CA ILE A 52 -5.80 -1.50 -2.61
C ILE A 52 -6.25 -2.36 -3.80
N ASP A 53 -6.44 -3.66 -3.59
CA ASP A 53 -7.02 -4.58 -4.58
C ASP A 53 -8.54 -4.73 -4.33
N VAL A 54 -9.19 -5.62 -5.06
CA VAL A 54 -10.65 -5.81 -4.99
C VAL A 54 -11.14 -6.29 -3.62
N ASP A 55 -10.41 -7.19 -2.98
CA ASP A 55 -10.81 -7.90 -1.76
C ASP A 55 -9.74 -7.88 -0.66
N ARG A 56 -8.62 -7.18 -0.91
CA ARG A 56 -7.50 -7.07 0.03
C ARG A 56 -6.79 -5.73 -0.06
N GLN A 57 -6.15 -5.38 1.02
CA GLN A 57 -5.12 -4.34 1.08
C GLN A 57 -3.78 -5.04 1.16
N TRP A 58 -2.84 -4.69 0.30
CA TRP A 58 -1.53 -5.33 0.27
C TRP A 58 -0.43 -4.31 0.53
N PHE A 59 0.52 -4.64 1.40
CA PHE A 59 1.59 -3.72 1.79
C PHE A 59 2.85 -3.91 0.94
N LYS A 60 3.13 -2.93 0.06
CA LYS A 60 4.38 -2.91 -0.72
C LYS A 60 5.59 -2.57 0.15
N ALA A 61 5.38 -1.76 1.17
CA ALA A 61 6.35 -1.40 2.19
C ALA A 61 5.63 -1.08 3.49
N ASN A 62 6.29 -1.37 4.62
CA ASN A 62 5.70 -1.25 5.95
C ASN A 62 6.77 -0.91 6.98
N VAL A 63 6.53 0.18 7.71
CA VAL A 63 7.29 0.57 8.91
C VAL A 63 6.34 0.50 10.10
N GLY A 64 6.78 -0.17 11.17
CA GLY A 64 6.06 -0.22 12.45
C GLY A 64 5.09 -1.39 12.64
N LEU A 65 4.74 -2.15 11.59
CA LEU A 65 3.87 -3.33 11.68
C LEU A 65 4.61 -4.63 11.31
N THR A 66 5.71 -4.94 11.99
CA THR A 66 6.54 -6.13 11.69
C THR A 66 5.71 -7.41 11.68
N GLY A 67 5.81 -8.20 10.60
CA GLY A 67 5.09 -9.47 10.44
C GLY A 67 3.70 -9.37 9.82
N VAL A 68 3.21 -8.17 9.52
CA VAL A 68 1.94 -7.94 8.81
C VAL A 68 2.22 -7.62 7.33
N GLN A 69 1.54 -8.33 6.43
CA GLN A 69 1.71 -8.18 4.97
C GLN A 69 0.42 -7.75 4.24
N GLU A 70 -0.73 -7.83 4.92
CA GLU A 70 -2.08 -7.47 4.45
C GLU A 70 -2.99 -7.08 5.61
#